data_AF-A0A968T484-F1
#
_entry.id   AF-A0A968T484-F1
#
_cell.length_a   1.000
_cell.length_b   1.000
_cell.length_c   1.000
_cell.angle_alpha   90.00
_cell.angle_beta   90.00
_cell.angle_gamma   90.00
#
_symmetry.space_group_name_H-M   'P 1'
#
loop_
_entity.id
_entity.type
_entity.pdbx_description
1 polymer ?
#
loop_
_entity_poly.entity_id
_entity_poly.type
_entity_poly.pdbx_seq_one_letter_code
_entity_poly.pdbx_strand_id
1 'polypeptide(L)'
;MLRRILGGYLERAPQSLQFTYNAYGKPALAACASPSWPLHFNLAHAGRYALYAIARRPVGVDIEQLRADIGWGEIAAAYFTPEEYGAILRRPPAEQHLAFFQYWSLKEAYAKGQGAGLSLDFRGFTVTWHPRYGPRLQALSEAPTQTINWSLRLLAPPSGYVAALALEAQDCQVSWRYWPDHSLVGAVAPPHLTGVAHSTTECLAMRGHPERSARSAVCYGGALRKSCHLRKRQCS
;
A
#
# COMPACT_ATOMS: atom_id res chain seq x y z
N MET A 1 9.89 3.03 -14.21
CA MET A 1 8.51 2.53 -14.39
C MET A 1 7.46 3.55 -13.99
N LEU A 2 7.41 3.98 -12.73
CA LEU A 2 6.47 4.99 -12.23
C LEU A 2 6.27 6.19 -13.18
N ARG A 3 7.38 6.78 -13.66
CA ARG A 3 7.37 7.87 -14.64
C ARG A 3 6.63 7.57 -15.94
N ARG A 4 6.69 6.33 -16.45
CA ARG A 4 5.97 5.91 -17.67
C ARG A 4 4.46 5.82 -17.42
N ILE A 5 4.07 5.23 -16.29
CA ILE A 5 2.66 5.15 -15.87
C ILE A 5 2.09 6.55 -15.72
N LEU A 6 2.72 7.38 -14.89
CA LEU A 6 2.27 8.75 -14.66
C LEU A 6 2.30 9.60 -15.93
N GLY A 7 3.31 9.42 -16.80
CA GLY A 7 3.38 10.11 -18.09
C GLY A 7 2.19 9.80 -18.99
N GLY A 8 1.66 8.57 -18.94
CA GLY A 8 0.43 8.19 -19.63
C GLY A 8 -0.80 8.93 -19.11
N TYR A 9 -1.00 9.03 -17.78
CA TYR A 9 -2.15 9.76 -17.21
C TYR A 9 -2.06 11.27 -17.40
N LEU A 10 -0.83 11.79 -17.49
CA LEU A 10 -0.56 13.23 -17.60
C LEU A 10 -0.38 13.69 -19.05
N GLU A 11 -0.38 12.77 -20.01
CA GLU A 11 -0.04 13.04 -21.42
C GLU A 11 1.30 13.79 -21.56
N ARG A 12 2.30 13.37 -20.77
CA ARG A 12 3.62 14.01 -20.70
C ARG A 12 4.75 13.01 -20.84
N ALA A 13 5.88 13.49 -21.37
CA ALA A 13 7.11 12.71 -21.43
C ALA A 13 7.54 12.27 -20.01
N PRO A 14 7.82 10.97 -19.77
CA PRO A 14 8.22 10.44 -18.46
C PRO A 14 9.39 11.19 -17.80
N GLN A 15 10.32 11.70 -18.61
CA GLN A 15 11.51 12.43 -18.18
C GLN A 15 11.17 13.85 -17.69
N SER A 16 10.09 14.45 -18.19
CA SER A 16 9.65 15.80 -17.80
C SER A 16 8.98 15.86 -16.43
N LEU A 17 8.60 14.70 -15.86
CA LEU A 17 7.90 14.67 -14.58
C LEU A 17 8.84 15.04 -13.43
N GLN A 18 8.40 15.93 -12.55
CA GLN A 18 9.14 16.34 -11.37
C GLN A 18 8.42 15.83 -10.12
N PHE A 19 9.20 15.41 -9.13
CA PHE A 19 8.70 14.86 -7.87
C PHE A 19 9.16 15.70 -6.70
N THR A 20 8.27 15.87 -5.73
CA THR A 20 8.56 16.41 -4.41
C THR A 20 8.41 15.30 -3.37
N TYR A 21 8.97 15.51 -2.18
CA TYR A 21 8.94 14.53 -1.10
C TYR A 21 8.50 15.22 0.18
N ASN A 22 7.60 14.59 0.95
CA ASN A 22 7.24 15.11 2.27
C ASN A 22 8.33 14.77 3.31
N ALA A 23 8.13 15.21 4.57
CA ALA A 23 9.07 14.98 5.67
C ALA A 23 9.39 13.51 5.95
N TYR A 24 8.48 12.60 5.58
CA TYR A 24 8.65 11.16 5.76
C TYR A 24 9.28 10.49 4.53
N GLY A 25 9.37 11.21 3.40
CA GLY A 25 9.93 10.77 2.12
C GLY A 25 8.88 10.30 1.10
N LYS A 26 7.58 10.60 1.29
CA LYS A 26 6.52 10.14 0.40
C LYS A 26 6.57 10.98 -0.87
N PRO A 27 6.77 10.37 -2.04
CA PRO A 27 6.83 11.12 -3.29
C PRO A 27 5.45 11.65 -3.68
N ALA A 28 5.42 12.85 -4.24
CA ALA A 28 4.26 13.47 -4.88
C ALA A 28 4.70 14.14 -6.20
N LEU A 29 3.75 14.44 -7.09
CA LEU A 29 4.04 15.25 -8.29
C LEU A 29 4.24 16.71 -7.88
N ALA A 30 5.24 17.36 -8.47
CA ALA A 30 5.41 18.81 -8.33
C ALA A 30 4.18 19.53 -8.93
N ALA A 31 3.80 20.69 -8.36
CA ALA A 31 2.59 21.41 -8.77
C ALA A 31 2.54 21.76 -10.27
N CYS A 32 3.70 22.06 -10.87
CA CYS A 32 3.86 22.32 -12.31
C CYS A 32 3.66 21.08 -13.21
N ALA A 33 3.56 19.90 -12.61
CA ALA A 33 3.34 18.63 -13.27
C ALA A 33 1.95 18.03 -13.03
N SER A 34 1.12 18.69 -12.20
CA SER A 34 -0.24 18.23 -11.93
C SER A 34 -1.18 18.57 -13.08
N PRO A 35 -2.12 17.67 -13.43
CA PRO A 35 -3.15 17.95 -14.42
C PRO A 35 -4.21 18.90 -13.83
N SER A 36 -5.27 19.20 -14.58
CA SER A 36 -6.43 19.98 -14.11
C SER A 36 -7.20 19.37 -12.92
N TRP A 37 -6.75 18.21 -12.43
CA TRP A 37 -7.29 17.47 -11.30
C TRP A 37 -6.16 16.91 -10.43
N PRO A 38 -6.37 16.69 -9.12
CA PRO A 38 -5.33 16.16 -8.25
C PRO A 38 -5.04 14.69 -8.58
N LEU A 39 -3.82 14.39 -9.01
CA LEU A 39 -3.34 13.01 -9.25
C LEU A 39 -2.48 12.55 -8.07
N HIS A 40 -2.96 11.54 -7.36
CA HIS A 40 -2.24 10.89 -6.28
C HIS A 40 -1.73 9.53 -6.73
N PHE A 41 -0.58 9.13 -6.22
CA PHE A 41 -0.05 7.80 -6.45
C PHE A 41 0.64 7.25 -5.20
N ASN A 42 0.75 5.93 -5.15
CA ASN A 42 1.60 5.25 -4.19
C ASN A 42 2.20 3.99 -4.82
N LEU A 43 3.31 3.51 -4.26
CA LEU A 43 3.99 2.33 -4.74
C LEU A 43 4.52 1.50 -3.58
N ALA A 44 4.51 0.19 -3.77
CA ALA A 44 5.11 -0.78 -2.86
C ALA A 44 5.80 -1.88 -3.69
N HIS A 45 6.72 -2.62 -3.08
CA HIS A 45 7.35 -3.75 -3.74
C HIS A 45 7.73 -4.84 -2.73
N ALA A 46 7.58 -6.09 -3.12
CA ALA A 46 8.01 -7.25 -2.35
C ALA A 46 8.47 -8.37 -3.28
N GLY A 47 9.60 -8.98 -2.95
CA GLY A 47 10.25 -9.98 -3.80
C GLY A 47 10.36 -9.50 -5.25
N ARG A 48 9.69 -10.22 -6.15
CA ARG A 48 9.69 -9.96 -7.60
C ARG A 48 8.57 -9.05 -8.08
N TYR A 49 7.74 -8.49 -7.19
CA TYR A 49 6.58 -7.71 -7.58
C TYR A 49 6.68 -6.27 -7.11
N ALA A 50 6.20 -5.36 -7.95
CA ALA A 50 5.95 -3.97 -7.61
C ALA A 50 4.46 -3.68 -7.82
N LEU A 51 3.85 -2.98 -6.87
CA LEU A 51 2.47 -2.55 -6.88
C LEU A 51 2.42 -1.03 -6.96
N TYR A 52 1.56 -0.50 -7.81
CA TYR A 52 1.34 0.93 -8.00
C TYR A 52 -0.14 1.20 -7.85
N ALA A 53 -0.51 2.25 -7.12
CA ALA A 53 -1.87 2.78 -7.12
C ALA A 53 -1.86 4.20 -7.66
N ILE A 54 -2.89 4.52 -8.44
CA ILE A 54 -3.14 5.84 -9.02
C ILE A 54 -4.60 6.18 -8.74
N ALA A 55 -4.84 7.36 -8.19
CA ALA A 55 -6.17 7.82 -7.80
C ALA A 55 -6.30 9.34 -7.84
N ARG A 56 -7.56 9.82 -7.81
CA ARG A 56 -7.89 11.25 -7.66
C ARG A 56 -7.85 11.75 -6.22
N ARG A 57 -7.60 10.85 -5.27
CA ARG A 57 -7.63 11.07 -3.83
C ARG A 57 -6.40 10.43 -3.20
N PRO A 58 -5.99 10.85 -2.00
CA PRO A 58 -4.94 10.18 -1.25
C PRO A 58 -5.12 8.66 -1.24
N VAL A 59 -4.07 7.98 -1.67
CA VAL A 59 -4.06 6.53 -1.86
C VAL A 59 -2.76 5.96 -1.31
N GLY A 60 -2.83 4.77 -0.77
CA GLY A 60 -1.68 3.99 -0.30
C GLY A 60 -1.84 2.53 -0.67
N VAL A 61 -0.74 1.88 -1.02
CA VAL A 61 -0.69 0.45 -1.31
C VAL A 61 0.43 -0.21 -0.54
N ASP A 62 0.22 -1.48 -0.23
CA ASP A 62 1.24 -2.34 0.31
C ASP A 62 1.21 -3.70 -0.37
N ILE A 63 2.38 -4.34 -0.46
CA ILE A 63 2.52 -5.71 -0.90
C ILE A 63 3.64 -6.37 -0.10
N GLU A 64 3.37 -7.54 0.44
CA GLU A 64 4.30 -8.32 1.25
C GLU A 64 4.39 -9.76 0.74
N GLN A 65 5.59 -10.33 0.80
CA GLN A 65 5.81 -11.75 0.53
C GLN A 65 5.54 -12.53 1.82
N LEU A 66 4.76 -13.61 1.72
CA LEU A 66 4.55 -14.54 2.82
C LEU A 66 5.86 -15.29 3.09
N ARG A 67 6.62 -14.84 4.09
CA ARG A 67 7.88 -15.46 4.49
C ARG A 67 7.72 -16.17 5.84
N ALA A 68 8.02 -17.47 5.86
CA ALA A 68 7.87 -18.30 7.06
C ALA A 68 8.89 -17.99 8.17
N ASP A 69 9.96 -17.25 7.87
CA ASP A 69 11.04 -16.89 8.80
C ASP A 69 10.70 -15.69 9.69
N ILE A 70 9.49 -15.12 9.56
CA ILE A 70 9.07 -13.96 10.37
C ILE A 70 8.41 -14.43 11.66
N GLY A 71 8.97 -14.01 12.80
CA GLY A 71 8.34 -14.08 14.11
C GLY A 71 7.15 -13.12 14.22
N TRP A 72 6.06 -13.43 13.52
CA TRP A 72 4.90 -12.54 13.36
C TRP A 72 4.24 -12.15 14.68
N GLY A 73 4.24 -13.06 15.67
CA GLY A 73 3.59 -12.84 16.97
C GLY A 73 4.15 -11.65 17.75
N GLU A 74 5.48 -11.52 17.81
CA GLU A 74 6.14 -10.40 18.51
C GLU A 74 5.85 -9.06 17.81
N ILE A 75 5.82 -9.07 16.47
CA ILE A 75 5.53 -7.87 15.68
C ILE A 75 4.07 -7.46 15.88
N ALA A 76 3.15 -8.42 15.82
CA ALA A 76 1.74 -8.16 16.07
C ALA A 76 1.51 -7.62 17.48
N ALA A 77 2.13 -8.21 18.51
CA ALA A 77 2.01 -7.74 19.88
C ALA A 77 2.54 -6.31 20.09
N ALA A 78 3.58 -5.92 19.35
CA ALA A 78 4.16 -4.58 19.41
C ALA A 78 3.30 -3.52 18.69
N TYR A 79 2.84 -3.81 17.47
CA TYR A 79 2.24 -2.81 16.58
C TYR A 79 0.72 -2.90 16.42
N PHE A 80 0.09 -4.02 16.78
CA PHE A 80 -1.35 -4.19 16.63
C PHE A 80 -2.10 -3.89 17.92
N THR A 81 -3.38 -3.56 17.77
CA THR A 81 -4.25 -3.40 18.94
C THR A 81 -4.52 -4.78 19.56
N PRO A 82 -4.87 -4.84 20.86
CA PRO A 82 -5.22 -6.11 21.49
C PRO A 82 -6.36 -6.84 20.77
N GLU A 83 -7.30 -6.09 20.19
CA GLU A 83 -8.41 -6.64 19.40
C GLU A 83 -7.92 -7.34 18.13
N GLU A 84 -7.07 -6.67 17.34
CA GLU A 84 -6.47 -7.23 16.12
C GLU A 84 -5.61 -8.45 16.43
N TYR A 85 -4.74 -8.34 17.45
CA TYR A 85 -3.88 -9.45 17.85
C TYR A 85 -4.70 -10.65 18.33
N GLY A 86 -5.72 -10.42 19.16
CA GLY A 86 -6.66 -11.45 19.57
C GLY A 86 -7.44 -12.04 18.39
N ALA A 87 -7.81 -11.25 17.39
CA ALA A 87 -8.49 -11.73 16.19
C ALA A 87 -7.60 -12.66 15.35
N ILE A 88 -6.29 -12.40 15.29
CA ILE A 88 -5.32 -13.31 14.66
C ILE A 88 -5.22 -14.61 15.46
N LEU A 89 -5.04 -14.53 16.79
CA LEU A 89 -4.87 -15.71 17.65
C LEU A 89 -6.09 -16.64 17.66
N ARG A 90 -7.30 -16.12 17.43
CA ARG A 90 -8.53 -16.92 17.31
C ARG A 90 -8.63 -17.72 16.00
N ARG A 91 -7.77 -17.45 15.00
CA ARG A 91 -7.74 -18.21 13.76
C ARG A 91 -7.05 -19.57 13.97
N PRO A 92 -7.39 -20.60 13.18
CA PRO A 92 -6.63 -21.85 13.15
C PRO A 92 -5.13 -21.57 12.99
N PRO A 93 -4.22 -22.29 13.66
CA PRO A 93 -2.78 -22.02 13.60
C PRO A 93 -2.21 -21.87 12.19
N ALA A 94 -2.72 -22.65 11.23
CA ALA A 94 -2.32 -22.58 9.83
C ALA A 94 -2.69 -21.26 9.11
N GLU A 95 -3.68 -20.52 9.62
CA GLU A 95 -4.17 -19.26 9.04
C GLU A 95 -3.58 -18.02 9.73
N GLN A 96 -3.04 -18.15 10.95
CA GLN A 96 -2.59 -17.00 11.74
C GLN A 96 -1.50 -16.20 11.03
N HIS A 97 -0.57 -16.90 10.38
CA HIS A 97 0.50 -16.27 9.60
C HIS A 97 -0.06 -15.42 8.45
N LEU A 98 -1.01 -15.96 7.68
CA LEU A 98 -1.67 -15.20 6.61
C LEU A 98 -2.44 -14.00 7.17
N ALA A 99 -3.19 -14.20 8.26
CA ALA A 99 -3.96 -13.14 8.91
C ALA A 99 -3.04 -11.99 9.36
N PHE A 100 -1.88 -12.29 9.95
CA PHE A 100 -0.88 -11.28 10.30
C PHE A 100 -0.48 -10.42 9.09
N PHE A 101 -0.12 -11.04 7.96
CA PHE A 101 0.27 -10.30 6.76
C PHE A 101 -0.89 -9.47 6.19
N GLN A 102 -2.13 -9.94 6.30
CA GLN A 102 -3.31 -9.17 5.91
C GLN A 102 -3.45 -7.90 6.76
N TYR A 103 -3.41 -8.04 8.08
CA TYR A 103 -3.45 -6.88 8.99
C TYR A 103 -2.28 -5.93 8.72
N TRP A 104 -1.06 -6.46 8.65
CA TRP A 104 0.14 -5.68 8.40
C TRP A 104 0.03 -4.84 7.13
N SER A 105 -0.30 -5.48 6.00
CA SER A 105 -0.42 -4.78 4.72
C SER A 105 -1.55 -3.74 4.72
N LEU A 106 -2.68 -4.01 5.38
CA LEU A 106 -3.77 -3.02 5.50
C LEU A 106 -3.32 -1.77 6.28
N LYS A 107 -2.60 -1.96 7.41
CA LYS A 107 -2.11 -0.85 8.23
C LYS A 107 -1.01 -0.06 7.52
N GLU A 108 -0.08 -0.74 6.85
CA GLU A 108 0.95 -0.10 6.01
C GLU A 108 0.35 0.66 4.82
N ALA A 109 -0.63 0.08 4.12
CA ALA A 109 -1.32 0.76 3.03
C ALA A 109 -1.98 2.06 3.53
N TYR A 110 -2.66 2.01 4.67
CA TYR A 110 -3.25 3.21 5.28
C TYR A 110 -2.20 4.26 5.68
N ALA A 111 -1.12 3.83 6.34
CA ALA A 111 -0.05 4.72 6.77
C ALA A 111 0.69 5.39 5.59
N LYS A 112 0.90 4.63 4.51
CA LYS A 112 1.41 5.14 3.23
C LYS A 112 0.41 6.08 2.56
N GLY A 113 -0.89 5.81 2.67
CA GLY A 113 -1.97 6.67 2.21
C GLY A 113 -1.94 8.05 2.88
N GLN A 114 -1.86 8.07 4.21
CA GLN A 114 -1.72 9.28 5.02
C GLN A 114 -0.38 10.00 4.80
N GLY A 115 0.65 9.27 4.36
CA GLY A 115 1.98 9.81 4.11
C GLY A 115 2.85 9.96 5.35
N ALA A 116 2.45 9.36 6.46
CA ALA A 116 3.23 9.27 7.70
C ALA A 116 4.18 8.05 7.71
N GLY A 117 3.93 7.04 6.86
CA GLY A 117 4.70 5.79 6.90
C GLY A 117 4.66 5.14 8.30
N LEU A 118 5.77 4.53 8.73
CA LEU A 118 5.87 3.90 10.05
C LEU A 118 5.84 4.88 11.24
N SER A 119 5.84 6.20 10.98
CA SER A 119 5.64 7.19 12.05
C SER A 119 4.18 7.32 12.48
N LEU A 120 3.25 6.69 11.76
CA LEU A 120 1.87 6.56 12.21
C LEU A 120 1.81 5.57 13.38
N ASP A 121 1.15 5.94 14.47
CA ASP A 121 0.90 5.00 15.57
C ASP A 121 -0.14 3.96 15.12
N PHE A 122 0.35 2.74 14.86
CA PHE A 122 -0.51 1.64 14.46
C PHE A 122 -1.47 1.23 15.59
N ARG A 123 -1.20 1.57 16.86
CA ARG A 123 -2.13 1.28 17.96
C ARG A 123 -3.19 2.38 18.14
N GLY A 124 -3.12 3.48 17.40
CA GLY A 124 -4.11 4.56 17.43
C GLY A 124 -5.40 4.26 16.63
N PHE A 125 -5.44 3.15 15.91
CA PHE A 125 -6.59 2.72 15.12
C PHE A 125 -6.66 1.18 15.04
N THR A 126 -7.86 0.66 14.79
CA THR A 126 -8.12 -0.77 14.61
C THR A 126 -8.61 -1.04 13.20
N VAL A 127 -8.13 -2.14 12.61
CA VAL A 127 -8.74 -2.76 11.44
C VAL A 127 -9.75 -3.82 11.90
N THR A 128 -11.02 -3.65 11.55
CA THR A 128 -12.08 -4.63 11.80
C THR A 128 -12.52 -5.32 10.52
N TRP A 129 -13.23 -6.44 10.63
CA TRP A 129 -13.73 -7.19 9.47
C TRP A 129 -15.25 -7.18 9.43
N HIS A 130 -15.83 -6.53 8.42
CA HIS A 130 -17.27 -6.58 8.18
C HIS A 130 -17.62 -7.76 7.26
N PRO A 131 -18.61 -8.61 7.60
CA PRO A 131 -18.94 -9.81 6.81
C PRO A 131 -19.25 -9.55 5.34
N ARG A 132 -19.93 -8.43 5.04
CA ARG A 132 -20.30 -8.05 3.67
C ARG A 132 -19.25 -7.22 2.94
N TYR A 133 -18.47 -6.44 3.67
CA TYR A 133 -17.70 -5.34 3.07
C TYR A 133 -16.19 -5.47 3.25
N GLY A 134 -15.74 -6.53 3.93
CA GLY A 134 -14.33 -6.79 4.18
C GLY A 134 -13.74 -5.85 5.24
N PRO A 135 -12.45 -5.50 5.14
CA PRO A 135 -11.76 -4.73 6.16
C PRO A 135 -12.31 -3.30 6.28
N ARG A 136 -12.37 -2.81 7.51
CA ARG A 136 -12.80 -1.48 7.88
C ARG A 136 -11.80 -0.85 8.84
N LEU A 137 -11.62 0.46 8.71
CA LEU A 137 -10.77 1.22 9.60
C LEU A 137 -11.64 1.90 10.66
N GLN A 138 -11.27 1.75 11.92
CA GLN A 138 -11.97 2.33 13.07
C GLN A 138 -10.98 3.12 13.92
N ALA A 139 -11.31 4.39 14.19
CA ALA A 139 -10.54 5.23 15.11
C ALA A 139 -10.72 4.71 16.55
N LEU A 140 -9.69 4.80 17.37
CA LEU A 140 -9.78 4.53 18.81
C LEU A 140 -9.99 5.80 19.65
N SER A 141 -10.03 6.98 19.03
CA SER A 141 -10.31 8.24 19.72
C SER A 141 -11.81 8.46 19.91
N GLU A 142 -12.20 8.92 21.11
CA GLU A 142 -13.57 9.31 21.47
C GLU A 142 -14.02 10.66 20.87
N ALA A 143 -13.18 11.33 20.06
CA ALA A 143 -13.57 12.58 19.41
C ALA A 143 -14.67 12.30 18.35
N PRO A 144 -15.93 12.75 18.55
CA PRO A 144 -17.08 12.32 17.74
C PRO A 144 -17.08 12.76 16.27
N THR A 145 -16.03 13.44 15.80
CA THR A 145 -16.03 14.17 14.53
C THR A 145 -14.92 13.79 13.53
N GLN A 146 -13.96 12.94 13.87
CA GLN A 146 -13.04 12.41 12.86
C GLN A 146 -13.68 11.24 12.12
N THR A 147 -14.51 11.57 11.13
CA THR A 147 -14.94 10.60 10.13
C THR A 147 -13.72 10.06 9.40
N ILE A 148 -13.38 8.80 9.66
CA ILE A 148 -12.40 8.08 8.86
C ILE A 148 -13.00 7.90 7.47
N ASN A 149 -12.64 8.78 6.54
CA ASN A 149 -13.06 8.70 5.14
C ASN A 149 -12.19 7.76 4.31
N TRP A 150 -11.64 6.73 4.95
CA TRP A 150 -10.73 5.77 4.32
C TRP A 150 -11.41 4.42 4.16
N SER A 151 -11.37 3.88 2.95
CA SER A 151 -11.69 2.48 2.70
C SER A 151 -10.41 1.66 2.60
N LEU A 152 -10.48 0.43 3.11
CA LEU A 152 -9.41 -0.56 3.03
C LEU A 152 -9.87 -1.72 2.16
N ARG A 153 -8.95 -2.29 1.37
CA ARG A 153 -9.21 -3.49 0.56
C ARG A 153 -7.99 -4.39 0.54
N LEU A 154 -8.21 -5.69 0.69
CA LEU A 154 -7.24 -6.67 0.24
C LEU A 154 -7.37 -6.81 -1.28
N LEU A 155 -6.22 -6.92 -1.94
CA LEU A 155 -6.11 -7.15 -3.37
C LEU A 155 -5.83 -8.63 -3.61
N ALA A 156 -5.93 -9.08 -4.86
CA ALA A 156 -5.61 -10.45 -5.27
C ALA A 156 -4.24 -10.50 -5.95
N PRO A 157 -3.11 -10.48 -5.20
CA PRO A 157 -1.79 -10.63 -5.78
C PRO A 157 -1.52 -12.09 -6.17
N PRO A 158 -0.41 -12.37 -6.88
CA PRO A 158 0.05 -13.73 -7.11
C PRO A 158 0.26 -14.53 -5.80
N SER A 159 0.15 -15.85 -5.89
CA SER A 159 0.33 -16.75 -4.75
C SER A 159 1.66 -16.51 -4.01
N GLY A 160 1.64 -16.62 -2.68
CA GLY A 160 2.77 -16.32 -1.81
C GLY A 160 2.92 -14.84 -1.44
N TYR A 161 1.94 -14.00 -1.79
CA TYR A 161 1.93 -12.57 -1.46
C TYR A 161 0.59 -12.15 -0.85
N VAL A 162 0.62 -11.07 -0.08
CA VAL A 162 -0.54 -10.31 0.38
C VAL A 162 -0.38 -8.88 -0.12
N ALA A 163 -1.47 -8.28 -0.57
CA ALA A 163 -1.46 -6.89 -1.01
C ALA A 163 -2.70 -6.18 -0.51
N ALA A 164 -2.55 -4.89 -0.20
CA ALA A 164 -3.61 -4.06 0.34
C ALA A 164 -3.61 -2.68 -0.31
N LEU A 165 -4.79 -2.08 -0.33
CA LEU A 165 -5.08 -0.73 -0.79
C LEU A 165 -5.80 0.02 0.33
N ALA A 166 -5.38 1.26 0.57
CA ALA A 166 -6.10 2.24 1.34
C ALA A 166 -6.41 3.45 0.44
N LEU A 167 -7.65 3.91 0.43
CA LEU A 167 -8.09 5.06 -0.34
C LEU A 167 -8.96 5.97 0.50
N GLU A 168 -8.72 7.27 0.43
CA GLU A 168 -9.56 8.30 1.07
C GLU A 168 -10.89 8.52 0.30
N ALA A 169 -11.71 7.48 0.24
CA ALA A 169 -13.11 7.51 -0.22
C ALA A 169 -13.86 6.28 0.32
N GLN A 170 -15.16 6.41 0.62
CA GLN A 170 -15.99 5.29 1.06
C GLN A 170 -16.47 4.40 -0.11
N ASP A 171 -16.94 5.00 -1.19
CA ASP A 171 -17.48 4.29 -2.36
C ASP A 171 -16.59 4.50 -3.57
N CYS A 172 -15.65 3.59 -3.79
CA CYS A 172 -14.76 3.61 -4.94
C CYS A 172 -14.84 2.35 -5.79
N GLN A 173 -14.73 2.52 -7.10
CA GLN A 173 -14.42 1.43 -8.00
C GLN A 173 -12.91 1.30 -8.11
N VAL A 174 -12.42 0.10 -7.79
CA VAL A 174 -11.01 -0.23 -7.91
C VAL A 174 -10.86 -1.12 -9.14
N SER A 175 -10.16 -0.61 -10.14
CA SER A 175 -9.72 -1.40 -11.28
C SER A 175 -8.35 -1.99 -10.99
N TRP A 176 -8.16 -3.27 -11.33
CA TRP A 176 -6.93 -4.01 -11.10
C TRP A 176 -6.35 -4.45 -12.43
N ARG A 177 -5.05 -4.26 -12.62
CA ARG A 177 -4.34 -4.77 -13.80
C ARG A 177 -3.04 -5.43 -13.40
N TYR A 178 -2.77 -6.57 -14.03
CA TYR A 178 -1.51 -7.29 -13.88
C TYR A 178 -0.69 -7.16 -15.15
N TRP A 179 0.55 -6.73 -15.02
CA TRP A 179 1.51 -6.63 -16.12
C TRP A 179 2.60 -7.69 -15.95
N PRO A 180 2.63 -8.73 -16.80
CA PRO A 180 3.61 -9.80 -16.71
C PRO A 180 5.01 -9.34 -17.12
N ASP A 181 5.10 -8.29 -17.95
CA ASP A 181 6.34 -7.69 -18.43
C ASP A 181 6.27 -6.16 -18.40
N HIS A 182 7.33 -5.55 -17.89
CA HIS A 182 7.57 -4.12 -17.83
C HIS A 182 7.61 -3.44 -19.21
N SER A 183 7.94 -4.17 -20.28
CA SER A 183 7.97 -3.65 -21.66
C SER A 183 6.60 -3.16 -22.14
N LEU A 184 5.53 -3.80 -21.68
CA LEU A 184 4.14 -3.56 -22.09
C LEU A 184 3.50 -2.33 -21.42
N VAL A 185 4.22 -1.64 -20.53
CA VAL A 185 3.66 -0.51 -19.76
C VAL A 185 3.67 0.76 -20.60
N GLY A 186 2.47 1.28 -20.91
CA GLY A 186 2.28 2.42 -21.82
C GLY A 186 1.91 2.04 -23.25
N ALA A 187 1.83 0.74 -23.58
CA ALA A 187 1.23 0.25 -24.83
C ALA A 187 -0.30 0.21 -24.77
N VAL A 188 -0.85 0.21 -23.56
CA VAL A 188 -2.28 0.34 -23.28
C VAL A 188 -2.49 1.73 -22.70
N ALA A 189 -3.34 2.55 -23.32
CA ALA A 189 -3.73 3.83 -22.74
C ALA A 189 -4.21 3.58 -21.29
N PRO A 190 -3.82 4.42 -20.32
CA PRO A 190 -4.51 4.40 -19.04
C PRO A 190 -6.01 4.50 -19.36
N PRO A 191 -6.88 3.75 -18.67
CA PRO A 191 -8.30 4.02 -18.82
C PRO A 191 -8.43 5.51 -18.52
N HIS A 192 -9.09 6.25 -19.41
CA HIS A 192 -9.45 7.59 -19.02
C HIS A 192 -10.16 7.43 -17.66
N LEU A 193 -9.84 8.26 -16.68
CA LEU A 193 -10.73 8.40 -15.53
C LEU A 193 -12.01 9.13 -16.01
N THR A 194 -12.61 8.64 -17.10
CA THR A 194 -13.84 9.10 -17.73
C THR A 194 -14.98 8.52 -16.93
N GLY A 195 -15.54 9.41 -16.12
CA GLY A 195 -16.68 9.17 -15.29
C GLY A 195 -16.83 10.37 -14.39
N VAL A 196 -18.01 10.98 -14.38
CA VAL A 196 -18.41 12.02 -13.42
C VAL A 196 -18.40 11.47 -11.98
N ALA A 197 -18.16 10.16 -11.79
CA ALA A 197 -17.96 9.55 -10.49
C ALA A 197 -16.56 9.88 -9.93
N HIS A 198 -16.55 10.65 -8.84
CA HIS A 198 -15.42 11.10 -8.05
C HIS A 198 -14.56 9.98 -7.38
N SER A 199 -14.59 8.74 -7.87
CA SER A 199 -14.14 7.58 -7.09
C SER A 199 -13.56 6.40 -7.90
N THR A 200 -12.82 6.68 -8.97
CA THR A 200 -12.08 5.64 -9.71
C THR A 200 -10.62 5.59 -9.24
N THR A 201 -10.16 4.40 -8.84
CA THR A 201 -8.76 4.09 -8.48
C THR A 201 -8.27 2.94 -9.34
N GLU A 202 -7.06 3.04 -9.86
CA GLU A 202 -6.40 1.94 -10.57
C GLU A 202 -5.20 1.44 -9.76
N CYS A 203 -5.13 0.12 -9.61
CA CYS A 203 -4.02 -0.57 -8.99
C CYS A 203 -3.36 -1.48 -10.02
N LEU A 204 -2.05 -1.32 -10.20
CA LEU A 204 -1.24 -2.05 -11.15
C LEU A 204 -0.20 -2.89 -10.41
N ALA A 205 -0.29 -4.22 -10.52
CA ALA A 205 0.76 -5.12 -10.08
C ALA A 205 1.65 -5.54 -11.26
N MET A 206 2.96 -5.45 -11.07
CA MET A 206 3.96 -5.75 -12.09
C MET A 206 5.01 -6.71 -11.58
N ARG A 207 5.41 -7.65 -12.43
CA ARG A 207 6.60 -8.48 -12.19
C ARG A 207 7.86 -7.70 -12.56
N GLY A 208 8.80 -7.57 -11.63
CA GLY A 208 10.12 -6.97 -11.84
C GLY A 208 11.15 -7.98 -12.37
N HIS A 209 12.17 -7.48 -13.07
CA HIS A 209 13.35 -8.27 -13.46
C HIS A 209 14.27 -8.53 -12.26
N PRO A 210 14.94 -9.71 -12.19
CA PRO A 210 15.80 -10.07 -11.06
C PRO A 210 17.03 -9.17 -10.84
N GLU A 211 17.48 -8.39 -11.83
CA GLU A 211 18.81 -7.74 -11.78
C GLU A 211 18.85 -6.21 -11.87
N ARG A 212 17.72 -5.49 -11.89
CA ARG A 212 17.74 -4.02 -11.86
C ARG A 212 16.98 -3.47 -10.66
N SER A 213 17.59 -3.68 -9.49
CA SER A 213 17.38 -2.89 -8.28
C SER A 213 17.67 -1.42 -8.59
N ALA A 214 16.63 -0.65 -8.87
CA ALA A 214 16.72 0.80 -8.91
C ALA A 214 16.95 1.30 -7.48
N ARG A 215 18.21 1.61 -7.18
CA ARG A 215 18.66 2.42 -6.05
C ARG A 215 18.02 3.81 -6.09
N SER A 216 16.72 3.94 -5.82
CA SER A 216 16.04 5.22 -5.52
C SER A 216 14.54 4.98 -5.28
N ALA A 217 14.20 4.23 -4.24
CA ALA A 217 12.88 4.31 -3.63
C ALA A 217 13.11 4.11 -2.13
N VAL A 218 12.80 5.13 -1.35
CA VAL A 218 12.92 5.08 0.11
C VAL A 218 12.08 3.90 0.60
N CYS A 219 12.75 2.88 1.12
CA CYS A 219 12.16 1.65 1.62
C CYS A 219 11.31 1.96 2.86
N TYR A 220 9.98 2.04 2.70
CA TYR A 220 9.07 2.11 3.84
C TYR A 220 8.77 0.75 4.49
N GLY A 221 8.95 -0.36 3.76
CA GLY A 221 8.84 -1.74 4.28
C GLY A 221 10.01 -2.17 5.20
N GLY A 222 10.61 -1.20 5.89
CA GLY A 222 11.83 -1.37 6.67
C GLY A 222 11.61 -2.16 7.96
N ALA A 223 10.42 -2.22 8.55
CA ALA A 223 10.23 -2.84 9.87
C ALA A 223 10.43 -4.37 9.83
N LEU A 224 9.81 -5.09 8.88
CA LEU A 224 10.01 -6.54 8.71
C LEU A 224 11.44 -6.91 8.28
N ARG A 225 12.20 -5.97 7.71
CA ARG A 225 13.63 -6.14 7.35
C ARG A 225 14.59 -5.72 8.48
N LYS A 226 14.27 -4.66 9.23
CA LYS A 226 15.06 -4.10 10.34
C LYS A 226 15.00 -5.00 11.57
N SER A 227 13.84 -5.59 11.90
CA SER A 227 13.75 -6.59 12.98
C SER A 227 14.57 -7.85 12.69
N CYS A 228 14.72 -8.23 11.42
CA CYS A 228 15.60 -9.33 11.02
C CYS A 228 17.10 -8.98 11.16
N HIS A 229 17.49 -7.72 10.91
CA HIS A 229 18.88 -7.25 11.08
C HIS A 229 19.28 -7.00 12.54
N LEU A 230 18.35 -6.61 13.42
CA LEU A 230 18.61 -6.44 14.85
C LEU A 230 18.92 -7.77 15.56
N ARG A 231 18.28 -8.88 15.15
CA ARG A 231 18.56 -10.21 15.72
C ARG A 231 19.93 -10.77 15.36
N LYS A 232 20.49 -10.46 14.18
CA LYS A 232 21.83 -10.94 13.79
C LYS A 232 22.97 -10.30 14.60
N ARG A 233 22.73 -9.18 15.28
CA ARG A 233 23.74 -8.51 16.12
C ARG A 233 23.73 -8.92 17.59
N GLN A 234 22.76 -9.75 18.02
CA GLN A 234 22.64 -10.23 19.40
C GLN A 234 23.01 -11.72 19.57
N CYS A 235 23.49 -12.38 18.52
CA CYS A 235 23.94 -13.79 18.54
C CYS A 235 25.38 -13.96 18.02
N SER A 236 26.23 -12.96 18.25
CA SER A 236 27.68 -13.00 17.97
C SER A 236 28.44 -12.45 19.14
#